data_AF-A0A951FCZ1-F1
#
_entry.id   AF-A0A951FCZ1-F1
#
_cell.length_a   1.000
_cell.length_b   1.000
_cell.length_c   1.000
_cell.angle_alpha   90.00
_cell.angle_beta   90.00
_cell.angle_gamma   90.00
#
_symmetry.space_group_name_H-M   'P 1'
#
loop_
_entity.id
_entity.type
_entity.pdbx_description
1 polymer ?
#
loop_
_entity_poly.entity_id
_entity_poly.type
_entity_poly.pdbx_seq_one_letter_code
_entity_poly.pdbx_strand_id
1 'polypeptide(L)' 'MDARNVRIGETGLEQLIQWLRQTGKPQSLEALTERYVAILRELVQVEEVS' A
#
# COMPACT_ATOMS: atom_id res chain seq x y z
N MET A 1 -14.11 -1.39 -16.70
CA MET A 1 -13.55 -1.38 -15.34
C MET A 1 -14.64 -1.90 -14.41
N ASP A 2 -14.55 -3.16 -14.03
CA ASP A 2 -15.50 -3.78 -13.10
C ASP A 2 -15.14 -3.33 -11.69
N ALA A 3 -15.90 -2.39 -11.13
CA ALA A 3 -15.72 -1.90 -9.76
C ALA A 3 -16.00 -2.98 -8.68
N ARG A 4 -16.20 -4.23 -9.10
CA ARG A 4 -16.47 -5.40 -8.26
C ARG A 4 -15.22 -6.11 -7.74
N ASN A 5 -14.06 -5.90 -8.35
CA ASN A 5 -12.81 -6.54 -7.92
C ASN A 5 -11.95 -5.68 -7.00
N VAL A 6 -12.28 -4.41 -6.82
CA VAL A 6 -11.70 -3.59 -5.75
C VAL A 6 -12.17 -4.21 -4.43
N ARG A 7 -11.34 -5.08 -3.84
CA ARG A 7 -11.52 -5.55 -2.47
C ARG A 7 -11.46 -4.34 -1.57
N ILE A 8 -12.62 -3.75 -1.29
CA ILE A 8 -12.84 -2.67 -0.32
C ILE A 8 -12.44 -3.21 1.07
N GLY A 9 -11.14 -3.28 1.35
CA GLY A 9 -10.62 -3.93 2.55
C GLY A 9 -9.10 -4.07 2.55
N GLU A 10 -8.48 -4.49 1.44
CA GLU A 10 -7.02 -4.62 1.35
C GLU A 10 -6.40 -3.27 1.00
N THR A 11 -6.33 -2.39 2.00
CA THR A 11 -5.84 -1.02 1.84
C THR A 11 -4.31 -0.91 1.77
N GLY A 12 -3.56 -2.02 1.87
CA GLY A 12 -2.09 -1.99 1.95
C GLY A 12 -1.54 -1.37 3.24
N LEU A 13 -2.41 -0.93 4.17
CA LEU A 13 -2.03 -0.27 5.41
C LEU A 13 -1.17 -1.18 6.31
N GLU A 14 -1.47 -2.49 6.35
CA GLU A 14 -0.68 -3.47 7.09
C GLU A 14 0.77 -3.54 6.59
N GLN A 15 0.97 -3.45 5.28
CA GLN A 15 2.29 -3.46 4.65
C GLN A 15 3.05 -2.17 4.99
N LEU A 16 2.36 -1.02 5.04
CA LEU A 16 2.94 0.24 5.50
C LEU A 16 3.36 0.17 6.98
N ILE A 17 2.53 -0.41 7.85
CA ILE A 17 2.85 -0.59 9.28
C ILE A 17 4.05 -1.53 9.45
N GLN A 18 4.10 -2.63 8.70
CA GLN A 18 5.25 -3.55 8.73
C GLN A 18 6.53 -2.86 8.27
N TRP A 19 6.47 -2.10 7.18
CA TRP A 19 7.59 -1.30 6.71
C TRP A 19 8.05 -0.31 7.78
N LEU A 20 7.13 0.42 8.40
CA LEU A 20 7.46 1.38 9.45
C LEU A 20 8.16 0.71 10.64
N ARG A 21 7.68 -0.47 11.07
CA ARG A 21 8.33 -1.27 12.13
C ARG A 21 9.76 -1.68 11.74
N GLN A 22 9.99 -2.07 10.49
CA GLN A 22 11.32 -2.45 9.99
C GLN A 22 12.30 -1.27 9.98
N THR A 23 11.83 -0.05 9.72
CA THR A 23 12.70 1.14 9.76
C THR A 23 13.22 1.45 11.16
N GLY A 24 12.50 1.02 12.21
CA GLY A 24 12.88 1.23 13.61
C GLY A 24 12.94 2.70 14.05
N LYS A 25 12.46 3.64 13.23
CA LYS A 25 12.51 5.08 13.50
C LYS A 25 11.28 5.81 12.97
N PRO A 26 10.90 6.94 13.57
CA PRO A 26 9.85 7.80 13.04
C PRO A 26 10.15 8.23 11.59
N GLN A 27 9.11 8.32 10.79
CA GLN A 27 9.18 8.75 9.38
C GLN A 27 8.45 10.07 9.22
N SER A 28 8.86 10.86 8.24
CA SER A 28 8.11 12.05 7.84
C SER A 28 6.78 11.65 7.20
N LEU A 29 5.81 12.57 7.23
CA LEU A 29 4.53 12.37 6.56
C LEU A 29 4.68 12.15 5.04
N GLU A 30 5.64 12.84 4.44
CA GLU A 30 5.98 12.71 3.01
C GLU A 30 6.47 11.29 2.69
N ALA A 31 7.45 10.77 3.45
CA ALA A 31 7.97 9.42 3.26
C ALA A 31 6.90 8.34 3.48
N LEU A 32 6.02 8.52 4.46
CA LEU A 32 4.88 7.62 4.69
C LEU A 32 3.91 7.61 3.50
N THR A 33 3.63 8.79 2.96
CA THR A 33 2.70 8.96 1.84
C THR A 33 3.27 8.36 0.56
N GLU A 34 4.53 8.64 0.24
CA GLU A 34 5.23 8.06 -0.91
C GLU A 34 5.24 6.54 -0.84
N ARG A 35 5.59 5.97 0.33
CA ARG A 35 5.62 4.51 0.50
C ARG A 35 4.23 3.90 0.37
N TYR A 36 3.21 4.55 0.92
CA TYR A 36 1.83 4.06 0.82
C TYR A 36 1.31 4.09 -0.62
N VAL A 37 1.58 5.16 -1.37
CA VAL A 37 1.25 5.24 -2.80
C VAL A 37 1.95 4.14 -3.60
N ALA A 38 3.21 3.82 -3.29
CA ALA A 38 3.92 2.72 -3.93
C ALA A 38 3.24 1.36 -3.67
N ILE A 39 2.87 1.07 -2.41
CA ILE A 39 2.13 -0.15 -2.04
C ILE A 39 0.81 -0.25 -2.81
N LEU A 40 0.05 0.84 -2.88
CA LEU A 40 -1.23 0.85 -3.61
C LEU A 40 -1.03 0.58 -5.11
N ARG A 41 0.04 1.11 -5.73
CA ARG A 41 0.37 0.83 -7.12
C ARG A 41 0.71 -0.63 -7.37
N GLU A 42 1.49 -1.24 -6.47
CA GLU A 42 1.83 -2.66 -6.54
C GLU A 42 0.58 -3.54 -6.45
N LEU A 43 -0.36 -3.21 -5.55
CA LEU A 43 -1.63 -3.94 -5.42
C LEU A 43 -2.48 -3.88 -6.69
N VAL A 44 -2.58 -2.71 -7.33
CA VAL A 44 -3.30 -2.56 -8.60
C VAL A 44 -2.61 -3.34 -9.73
N GLN A 45 -1.27 -3.36 -9.78
CA GLN A 45 -0.54 -4.12 -10.79
C GLN A 45 -0.70 -5.63 -10.66
N VAL A 46 -0.79 -6.16 -9.44
CA VAL A 46 -1.06 -7.59 -9.21
C VAL A 46 -2.46 -7.96 -9.71
N GLU A 47 -3.43 -7.06 -9.56
CA GLU A 47 -4.81 -7.28 -10.02
C GLU A 47 -4.92 -7.32 -11.57
N GLU A 48 -4.18 -6.47 -12.28
CA GLU A 48 -4.19 -6.40 -13.76
C GLU A 48 -3.55 -7.62 -14.44
N VAL A 49 -2.70 -8.38 -13.73
CA VAL A 49 -1.98 -9.55 -14.27
C VAL A 49 -2.67 -10.88 -13.91
N SER A 50 -3.69 -10.85 -13.05
CA SER A 50 -4.38 -12.03 -12.49
C SER A 50 -5.64 -12.46 -13.26
#